data_AF-A0ABD5T9R5-F1
#
_entry.id   AF-A0ABD5T9R5-F1
#
_cell.length_a   1.000
_cell.length_b   1.000
_cell.length_c   1.000
_cell.angle_alpha   90.00
_cell.angle_beta   90.00
_cell.angle_gamma   90.00
#
_symmetry.space_group_name_H-M   'P 1'
#
loop_
_entity.id
_entity.type
_entity.pdbx_description
1 polymer ?
#
loop_
_entity_poly.entity_id
_entity_poly.type
_entity_poly.pdbx_seq_one_letter_code
_entity_poly.pdbx_strand_id
1 'polypeptide(L)'
;MKPETQRYHEVRFDRREVTGAIGDSITVVPLVVALALLTDVSLPHVLVAFGVFQVVWGVRYGLPISVEPMKALAALAIAGALTYAELALAGLVLGALLLVIGLTGTLARVERWIGEPVIRGVQFAVGLILLQTGVDLALGDPAFALVGVAIAVV
;
A
#
# COMPACT_ATOMS: atom_id res chain seq x y z
N MET A 1 31.24 6.55 1.23
CA MET A 1 29.94 6.02 0.78
C MET A 1 29.95 6.05 -0.74
N LYS A 2 30.08 4.88 -1.39
CA LYS A 2 30.13 4.80 -2.86
C LYS A 2 28.74 5.13 -3.41
N PRO A 3 28.60 5.90 -4.50
CA PRO A 3 27.30 6.12 -5.11
C PRO A 3 26.84 4.78 -5.71
N GLU A 4 25.86 4.15 -5.08
CA GLU A 4 25.17 3.02 -5.68
C GLU A 4 24.44 3.54 -6.90
N THR A 5 24.97 3.17 -8.06
CA THR A 5 24.34 3.43 -9.35
C THR A 5 23.05 2.63 -9.35
N GLN A 6 21.91 3.32 -9.21
CA GLN A 6 20.58 2.74 -9.41
C GLN A 6 20.53 2.15 -10.82
N ARG A 7 20.82 0.86 -10.95
CA ARG A 7 20.53 0.11 -12.16
C ARG A 7 19.01 0.06 -12.26
N TYR A 8 18.47 0.61 -13.34
CA TYR A 8 17.10 0.34 -13.75
C TYR A 8 16.93 -1.19 -13.75
N HIS A 9 16.09 -1.71 -12.87
CA HIS A 9 15.77 -3.12 -12.84
C HIS A 9 15.09 -3.48 -14.18
N GLU A 10 15.71 -4.37 -14.95
CA GLU A 10 15.03 -4.98 -16.09
C GLU A 10 13.76 -5.68 -15.58
N VAL A 11 12.66 -5.57 -16.33
CA VAL A 11 11.41 -6.27 -15.99
C VAL A 11 11.68 -7.77 -16.09
N ARG A 12 11.65 -8.47 -14.94
CA ARG A 12 11.86 -9.91 -14.86
C ARG A 12 10.52 -10.62 -14.73
N PHE A 13 10.43 -11.79 -15.32
CA PHE A 13 9.26 -12.66 -15.21
C PHE A 13 9.69 -13.96 -14.56
N ASP A 14 9.93 -13.92 -13.25
CA ASP A 14 10.24 -15.09 -12.45
C ASP A 14 9.12 -15.39 -11.43
N ARG A 15 9.20 -16.55 -10.77
CA ARG A 15 8.19 -16.94 -9.78
C ARG A 15 8.08 -15.95 -8.62
N ARG A 16 9.17 -15.26 -8.26
CA ARG A 16 9.16 -14.30 -7.15
C ARG A 16 8.36 -13.06 -7.51
N GLU A 17 8.52 -12.57 -8.74
CA GLU A 17 7.74 -11.44 -9.27
C GLU A 17 6.24 -11.77 -9.30
N VAL A 18 5.88 -12.99 -9.74
CA VAL A 18 4.48 -13.45 -9.70
C VAL A 18 3.95 -13.51 -8.28
N THR A 19 4.68 -14.11 -7.33
CA THR A 19 4.24 -14.19 -5.93
C THR A 19 4.16 -12.82 -5.27
N GLY A 20 5.06 -11.89 -5.61
CA GLY A 20 5.06 -10.52 -5.10
C GLY A 20 3.86 -9.72 -5.60
N ALA A 21 3.57 -9.80 -6.90
CA ALA A 21 2.41 -9.13 -7.50
C ALA A 21 1.08 -9.66 -6.93
N ILE A 22 0.97 -10.97 -6.71
CA ILE A 22 -0.19 -11.58 -6.05
C ILE A 22 -0.28 -11.10 -4.60
N GLY A 23 0.84 -11.09 -3.87
CA GLY A 23 0.91 -10.65 -2.47
C GLY A 23 0.51 -9.20 -2.27
N ASP A 24 0.86 -8.30 -3.19
CA ASP A 24 0.37 -6.91 -3.13
C ASP A 24 -1.13 -6.84 -3.41
N SER A 25 -1.57 -7.50 -4.49
CA SER A 25 -2.97 -7.47 -4.94
C SER A 25 -3.95 -8.05 -3.91
N ILE A 26 -3.59 -9.13 -3.21
CA ILE A 26 -4.48 -9.81 -2.26
C ILE A 26 -4.86 -8.90 -1.08
N THR A 27 -4.02 -7.93 -0.73
CA THR A 27 -4.31 -6.96 0.34
C THR A 27 -5.24 -5.84 -0.12
N VAL A 28 -5.28 -5.53 -1.41
CA VAL A 28 -6.09 -4.44 -1.98
C VAL A 28 -7.50 -4.92 -2.33
N VAL A 29 -7.66 -6.17 -2.77
CA VAL A 29 -8.96 -6.70 -3.21
C VAL A 29 -10.05 -6.59 -2.12
N PRO A 30 -9.84 -7.08 -0.87
CA PRO A 30 -10.85 -6.95 0.17
C PRO A 30 -11.19 -5.50 0.49
N LEU A 31 -10.19 -4.61 0.44
CA LEU A 31 -10.36 -3.19 0.71
C LEU A 31 -11.23 -2.51 -0.37
N VAL A 32 -10.97 -2.79 -1.65
CA VAL A 32 -11.75 -2.23 -2.76
C VAL A 32 -13.18 -2.78 -2.76
N VAL A 33 -13.36 -4.07 -2.41
CA VAL A 33 -14.69 -4.66 -2.24
C VAL A 33 -15.45 -3.97 -1.10
N ALA A 34 -14.82 -3.79 0.07
CA ALA A 34 -15.43 -3.07 1.19
C ALA A 34 -15.80 -1.63 0.79
N LEU A 35 -14.91 -0.93 0.10
CA LEU A 35 -15.15 0.42 -0.39
C LEU A 35 -16.38 0.48 -1.31
N ALA A 36 -16.48 -0.42 -2.28
CA ALA A 36 -17.60 -0.45 -3.22
C ALA A 36 -18.94 -0.90 -2.59
N LEU A 37 -18.90 -1.67 -1.50
CA LEU A 37 -20.09 -2.07 -0.76
C LEU A 37 -20.61 -0.95 0.17
N LEU A 38 -19.73 -0.08 0.64
CA LEU A 38 -20.01 0.93 1.65
C LEU A 38 -20.09 2.36 1.09
N THR A 39 -19.77 2.55 -0.19
CA THR A 39 -19.80 3.86 -0.86
C THR A 39 -20.30 3.72 -2.29
N ASP A 40 -20.60 4.84 -2.96
CA ASP A 40 -21.06 4.85 -4.37
C ASP A 40 -19.95 4.53 -5.40
N VAL A 41 -18.79 4.08 -4.94
CA VAL A 41 -17.66 3.71 -5.79
C VAL A 41 -18.00 2.47 -6.61
N SER A 42 -17.85 2.56 -7.94
CA SER A 42 -18.01 1.41 -8.81
C SER A 42 -16.84 0.42 -8.69
N LEU A 43 -17.11 -0.80 -8.22
CA LEU A 43 -16.13 -1.91 -8.14
C LEU A 43 -15.42 -2.22 -9.47
N PRO A 44 -16.11 -2.42 -10.62
CA PRO A 44 -15.43 -2.76 -11.87
C PRO A 44 -14.44 -1.68 -12.32
N HIS A 45 -14.85 -0.41 -12.26
CA HIS A 45 -14.00 0.73 -12.64
C HIS A 45 -12.74 0.82 -11.77
N VAL A 46 -12.85 0.64 -10.45
CA VAL A 46 -11.67 0.68 -9.57
C VAL A 46 -10.73 -0.49 -9.83
N LEU A 47 -11.25 -1.70 -10.01
CA LEU A 47 -10.41 -2.87 -10.31
C LEU A 47 -9.68 -2.73 -11.66
N VAL A 48 -10.37 -2.22 -12.68
CA VAL A 48 -9.75 -1.94 -13.99
C VAL A 48 -8.66 -0.87 -13.84
N ALA A 49 -8.96 0.23 -13.15
CA ALA A 49 -7.97 1.28 -12.91
C ALA A 49 -6.75 0.75 -12.15
N PHE A 50 -6.97 -0.02 -11.07
CA PHE A 50 -5.91 -0.65 -10.29
C PHE A 50 -5.03 -1.57 -11.16
N GLY A 51 -5.64 -2.44 -11.97
CA GLY A 51 -4.90 -3.33 -12.87
C GLY A 51 -4.08 -2.57 -13.92
N VAL A 52 -4.66 -1.54 -14.53
CA VAL A 52 -3.94 -0.68 -15.49
C VAL A 52 -2.76 0.02 -14.82
N PHE A 53 -2.94 0.59 -13.64
CA PHE A 53 -1.85 1.27 -12.93
C PHE A 53 -0.75 0.31 -12.47
N GLN A 54 -1.09 -0.90 -12.04
CA GLN A 54 -0.10 -1.94 -11.74
C GLN A 54 0.77 -2.28 -12.95
N VAL A 55 0.18 -2.41 -14.15
CA VAL A 55 0.93 -2.63 -15.39
C VAL A 55 1.81 -1.43 -15.71
N VAL A 56 1.27 -0.21 -15.64
CA VAL A 56 2.02 1.02 -15.92
C VAL A 56 3.23 1.14 -14.99
N TRP A 57 3.04 0.92 -13.69
CA TRP A 57 4.14 1.03 -12.72
C TRP A 57 5.16 -0.09 -12.87
N GLY A 58 4.70 -1.32 -13.08
CA GLY A 58 5.59 -2.46 -13.34
C GLY A 58 6.47 -2.24 -14.57
N VAL A 59 5.94 -1.68 -15.65
CA VAL A 59 6.72 -1.38 -16.87
C VAL A 59 7.61 -0.13 -16.71
N ARG A 60 7.11 0.93 -16.06
CA ARG A 60 7.81 2.22 -16.00
C ARG A 60 8.86 2.31 -14.90
N TYR A 61 8.62 1.69 -13.75
CA TYR A 61 9.45 1.75 -12.56
C TYR A 61 10.12 0.41 -12.21
N GLY A 62 9.68 -0.70 -12.80
CA GLY A 62 10.24 -2.03 -12.55
C GLY A 62 9.95 -2.58 -11.16
N LEU A 63 9.06 -1.93 -10.40
CA LEU A 63 8.69 -2.28 -9.03
C LEU A 63 7.21 -1.93 -8.79
N PRO A 64 6.48 -2.71 -7.97
CA PRO A 64 5.18 -2.27 -7.46
C PRO A 64 5.39 -1.02 -6.59
N ILE A 65 4.74 0.08 -6.96
CA ILE A 65 4.81 1.34 -6.22
C ILE A 65 3.83 1.30 -5.04
N SER A 66 4.22 1.87 -3.90
CA SER A 66 3.41 1.79 -2.67
C SER A 66 2.01 2.38 -2.88
N VAL A 67 1.01 1.55 -2.58
CA VAL A 67 -0.41 1.89 -2.60
C VAL A 67 -0.92 2.38 -1.23
N GLU A 68 -0.03 2.58 -0.26
CA GLU A 68 -0.39 2.98 1.11
C GLU A 68 -1.22 4.27 1.20
N PRO A 69 -0.92 5.34 0.46
CA PRO A 69 -1.75 6.54 0.49
C PRO A 69 -3.18 6.26 0.02
N MET A 70 -3.34 5.40 -0.99
CA MET A 70 -4.65 4.96 -1.47
C MET A 70 -5.38 4.11 -0.42
N LYS A 71 -4.66 3.21 0.27
CA LYS A 71 -5.23 2.36 1.33
C LYS A 71 -5.76 3.19 2.49
N ALA A 72 -5.04 4.24 2.89
CA ALA A 72 -5.47 5.15 3.95
C ALA A 72 -6.74 5.93 3.57
N LEU A 73 -6.81 6.49 2.36
CA LEU A 73 -8.01 7.18 1.87
C LEU A 73 -9.22 6.24 1.78
N ALA A 74 -9.02 5.02 1.28
CA ALA A 74 -10.08 4.02 1.22
C ALA A 74 -10.56 3.62 2.62
N ALA A 75 -9.66 3.45 3.59
CA ALA A 75 -10.02 3.17 4.97
C ALA A 75 -10.85 4.31 5.60
N LEU A 76 -10.49 5.56 5.35
CA LEU A 76 -11.27 6.72 5.81
C LEU A 76 -12.67 6.77 5.19
N ALA A 77 -12.79 6.48 3.89
CA ALA A 77 -14.10 6.39 3.23
C ALA A 77 -14.95 5.22 3.77
N ILE A 78 -14.35 4.05 3.98
CA ILE A 78 -15.00 2.88 4.61
C ILE A 78 -15.48 3.20 6.03
N ALA A 79 -14.70 3.97 6.79
CA ALA A 79 -15.08 4.44 8.12
C ALA A 79 -16.15 5.54 8.11
N GLY A 80 -16.63 5.96 6.93
CA GLY A 80 -17.61 7.05 6.78
C GLY A 80 -17.04 8.45 7.03
N ALA A 81 -15.71 8.59 7.13
CA ALA A 81 -15.05 9.87 7.37
C ALA A 81 -14.91 10.72 6.09
N LEU A 82 -15.09 10.11 4.92
CA LEU A 82 -15.08 10.77 3.61
C LEU A 82 -16.30 10.33 2.80
N THR A 83 -17.03 11.31 2.26
CA THR A 83 -18.02 11.08 1.20
C THR A 83 -17.33 10.69 -0.11
N TYR A 84 -18.09 10.14 -1.08
CA TYR A 84 -17.55 9.80 -2.40
C TYR A 84 -16.90 11.01 -3.10
N ALA A 85 -17.51 12.19 -3.00
CA ALA A 85 -16.98 13.42 -3.59
C ALA A 85 -15.66 13.85 -2.92
N GLU A 86 -15.57 13.76 -1.59
CA GLU A 86 -14.35 14.07 -0.85
C GLU A 86 -13.24 13.06 -1.12
N LEU A 87 -13.58 11.77 -1.25
CA LEU A 87 -12.63 10.73 -1.65
C LEU A 87 -12.04 11.02 -3.04
N ALA A 88 -12.89 11.36 -4.01
CA ALA A 88 -12.47 11.71 -5.36
C ALA A 88 -11.57 12.95 -5.37
N LEU A 89 -11.95 14.00 -4.62
CA LEU A 89 -11.15 15.22 -4.49
C LEU A 89 -9.82 14.96 -3.78
N ALA A 90 -9.82 14.21 -2.68
CA ALA A 90 -8.62 13.85 -1.93
C ALA A 90 -7.66 13.03 -2.80
N GLY A 91 -8.18 12.08 -3.58
CA GLY A 91 -7.41 11.32 -4.56
C GLY A 91 -6.78 12.22 -5.63
N LEU A 92 -7.54 13.18 -6.18
CA LEU A 92 -7.03 14.12 -7.17
C LEU A 92 -5.95 15.05 -6.61
N VAL A 93 -6.18 15.62 -5.43
CA VAL A 93 -5.24 16.51 -4.74
C VAL A 93 -3.97 15.76 -4.38
N LEU A 94 -4.10 14.56 -3.82
CA LEU A 94 -2.96 13.71 -3.47
C LEU A 94 -2.18 13.29 -4.72
N GLY A 95 -2.87 12.90 -5.80
CA GLY A 95 -2.24 12.55 -7.07
C GLY A 95 -1.47 13.73 -7.66
N ALA A 96 -2.06 14.93 -7.68
CA ALA A 96 -1.40 16.15 -8.15
C ALA A 96 -0.19 16.51 -7.28
N LEU A 97 -0.33 16.43 -5.96
CA LEU A 97 0.76 16.70 -5.02
C LEU A 97 1.94 15.73 -5.23
N LEU A 98 1.65 14.44 -5.30
CA LEU A 98 2.67 13.41 -5.53
C LEU A 98 3.33 13.56 -6.91
N LEU A 99 2.56 13.92 -7.93
CA LEU A 99 3.10 14.22 -9.26
C LEU A 99 4.07 15.41 -9.22
N VAL A 100 3.70 16.51 -8.55
CA VAL A 100 4.58 17.67 -8.39
C VAL A 100 5.86 17.28 -7.65
N ILE A 101 5.74 16.59 -6.51
CA ILE A 101 6.90 16.13 -5.72
C ILE A 101 7.82 15.22 -6.55
N GLY A 102 7.23 14.32 -7.34
CA GLY A 102 7.97 13.42 -8.23
C GLY A 102 8.69 14.16 -9.34
N LEU A 103 8.04 15.14 -9.97
CA LEU A 103 8.63 15.95 -11.05
C LEU A 103 9.73 16.89 -10.55
N THR A 104 9.60 17.45 -9.34
CA THR A 104 10.61 18.36 -8.77
C THR A 104 11.78 17.63 -8.11
N GLY A 105 11.67 16.31 -7.89
CA GLY A 105 12.67 15.54 -7.15
C GLY A 105 12.81 15.99 -5.68
N THR A 106 11.78 16.65 -5.13
CA THR A 106 11.83 17.21 -3.77
C THR A 106 12.05 16.12 -2.73
N LEU A 107 11.49 14.93 -2.94
CA LEU A 107 11.67 13.80 -2.02
C LEU A 107 13.14 13.41 -1.85
N ALA A 108 13.91 13.29 -2.93
CA ALA A 108 15.35 13.01 -2.87
C ALA A 108 16.13 14.13 -2.15
N ARG A 109 15.60 15.36 -2.16
CA ARG A 109 16.18 16.48 -1.42
C ARG A 109 15.89 16.40 0.08
N VAL A 110 14.76 15.83 0.49
CA VAL A 110 14.40 15.61 1.90
C VAL A 110 15.04 14.35 2.46
N GLU A 111 15.12 13.28 1.66
CA GLU A 111 15.67 11.98 2.05
C GLU A 111 17.09 12.09 2.61
N ARG A 112 17.91 13.04 2.11
CA ARG A 112 19.26 13.31 2.62
C ARG A 112 19.30 13.70 4.12
N TRP A 113 18.20 14.16 4.68
CA TRP A 113 18.08 14.53 6.09
C TRP A 113 17.51 13.41 6.95
N ILE A 114 16.96 12.37 6.33
CA ILE A 114 16.37 11.22 7.02
C ILE A 114 17.45 10.13 7.12
N GLY A 115 18.08 10.02 8.29
CA GLY A 115 19.07 8.99 8.55
C GLY A 115 18.46 7.60 8.76
N GLU A 116 19.25 6.55 8.53
CA GLU A 116 18.85 5.15 8.81
C GLU A 116 18.24 4.91 10.20
N PRO A 117 18.72 5.55 11.30
CA PRO A 117 18.11 5.35 12.62
C PRO A 117 16.64 5.77 12.66
N VAL A 118 16.25 6.79 11.91
CA VAL A 118 14.85 7.26 11.84
C VAL A 118 14.00 6.24 11.11
N ILE A 119 14.47 5.72 9.97
CA ILE A 119 13.76 4.71 9.17
C ILE A 119 13.55 3.44 10.01
N ARG A 120 14.61 2.94 10.66
CA ARG A 120 14.52 1.76 11.53
C ARG A 120 13.63 2.01 12.74
N GLY A 121 13.65 3.22 13.30
CA GLY A 121 12.76 3.62 14.39
C GLY A 121 11.29 3.57 13.99
N VAL A 122 10.93 4.10 12.82
CA VAL A 122 9.57 4.03 12.27
C VAL A 122 9.17 2.58 12.01
N GLN A 123 10.04 1.78 11.38
CA GLN A 123 9.77 0.37 11.13
C GLN A 123 9.57 -0.44 12.42
N PHE A 124 10.38 -0.18 13.44
CA PHE A 124 10.24 -0.82 14.75
C PHE A 124 8.94 -0.41 15.44
N ALA A 125 8.59 0.89 15.40
CA ALA A 125 7.33 1.38 15.95
C ALA A 125 6.12 0.75 15.26
N VAL A 126 6.10 0.70 13.92
CA VAL A 126 5.03 0.03 13.15
C VAL A 126 4.98 -1.46 13.47
N GLY A 127 6.13 -2.13 13.58
CA GLY A 127 6.22 -3.54 13.98
C GLY A 127 5.61 -3.80 15.36
N LEU A 128 5.89 -2.95 16.35
CA LEU A 128 5.29 -3.06 17.69
C LEU A 128 3.78 -2.80 17.67
N ILE A 129 3.31 -1.82 16.88
CA ILE A 129 1.88 -1.53 16.73
C ILE A 129 1.15 -2.73 16.12
N LEU A 130 1.71 -3.34 15.07
CA LEU A 130 1.13 -4.53 14.46
C LEU A 130 1.16 -5.74 15.40
N LEU A 131 2.22 -5.92 16.18
CA LEU A 131 2.30 -6.97 17.19
C LEU A 131 1.21 -6.79 18.25
N GLN A 132 1.07 -5.58 18.79
CA GLN A 132 0.02 -5.25 19.77
C GLN A 132 -1.37 -5.52 19.17
N THR A 133 -1.62 -5.02 17.96
CA THR A 133 -2.92 -5.22 17.27
C THR A 133 -3.22 -6.70 17.06
N GLY A 134 -2.21 -7.49 16.68
CA GLY A 134 -2.35 -8.94 16.52
C GLY A 134 -2.68 -9.65 17.83
N VAL A 135 -2.03 -9.26 18.94
CA VAL A 135 -2.33 -9.81 20.27
C VAL A 135 -3.74 -9.42 20.73
N ASP A 136 -4.13 -8.16 20.57
CA ASP A 136 -5.44 -7.67 20.98
C ASP A 136 -6.57 -8.38 20.20
N LEU A 137 -6.39 -8.57 18.88
CA LEU A 137 -7.32 -9.34 18.04
C LEU A 137 -7.37 -10.81 18.45
N ALA A 138 -6.24 -11.43 18.75
CA ALA A 138 -6.17 -12.83 19.16
C ALA A 138 -6.84 -13.09 20.51
N LEU A 139 -6.70 -12.15 21.45
CA LEU A 139 -7.35 -12.21 22.76
C LEU A 139 -8.86 -11.90 22.67
N GLY A 140 -9.26 -11.05 21.73
CA GLY A 140 -10.66 -10.69 21.48
C GLY A 140 -11.51 -11.84 20.92
N ASP A 141 -10.91 -12.72 20.12
CA ASP A 141 -11.57 -13.93 19.59
C ASP A 141 -10.61 -15.13 19.53
N PRO A 142 -10.57 -15.95 20.60
CA PRO A 142 -9.67 -17.11 20.68
C PRO A 142 -9.92 -18.18 19.61
N ALA A 143 -11.15 -18.28 19.09
CA ALA A 143 -11.47 -19.23 18.03
C ALA A 143 -10.87 -18.77 16.69
N PHE A 144 -11.00 -17.49 16.36
CA PHE A 144 -10.32 -16.88 15.21
C PHE A 144 -8.80 -16.95 15.34
N ALA A 145 -8.27 -16.76 16.56
CA ALA A 145 -6.84 -16.88 16.83
C ALA A 145 -6.31 -18.30 16.54
N LEU A 146 -7.03 -19.34 16.95
CA LEU A 146 -6.67 -20.74 16.67
C LEU A 146 -6.65 -21.04 15.17
N VAL A 147 -7.63 -20.52 14.41
CA VAL A 147 -7.64 -20.63 12.95
C VAL A 147 -6.43 -19.92 12.35
N GLY A 148 -6.10 -18.71 12.83
CA GLY A 148 -4.92 -17.97 12.40
C GLY A 148 -3.62 -18.73 12.64
N VAL A 149 -3.46 -19.35 13.81
CA VAL A 149 -2.30 -20.19 14.13
C VAL A 149 -2.24 -21.43 13.23
N ALA A 150 -3.36 -22.09 12.98
CA ALA A 150 -3.42 -23.26 12.09
C ALA A 150 -2.98 -22.90 10.66
N ILE A 151 -3.37 -21.73 10.14
CA ILE A 151 -2.94 -21.24 8.84
C ILE A 151 -1.44 -20.91 8.83
N ALA A 152 -0.91 -20.29 9.90
CA ALA A 152 0.49 -19.88 9.96
C ALA A 152 1.50 -21.04 10.02
N VAL A 153 1.07 -22.24 10.41
CA VAL A 153 1.91 -23.43 10.55
C VAL A 153 1.99 -24.27 9.26
N VAL A 154 1.11 -24.00 8.28
CA VAL A 154 1.05 -24.69 6.98
C VAL A 154 1.91 -23.96 5.94
#